data_AF-A0A450UJG2-F1
#
_entry.id   AF-A0A450UJG2-F1
#
_cell.length_a   1.000
_cell.length_b   1.000
_cell.length_c   1.000
_cell.angle_alpha   90.00
_cell.angle_beta   90.00
_cell.angle_gamma   90.00
#
_symmetry.space_group_name_H-M   'P 1'
#
loop_
_entity.id
_entity.type
_entity.pdbx_description
1 polymer ?
#
loop_
_entity_poly.entity_id
_entity_poly.type
_entity_poly.pdbx_seq_one_letter_code
_entity_poly.pdbx_strand_id
1 'polypeptide(L)'
;MRIAVTGLDFSEGKVKYEDAIVLALADKFSPKKVTPYYFEFIYDDYESANIVVIARNRILDLLIQDIEKVETRRDRTADPNERAVLDRVLDDLEREIPVCAGRFEKHEESYIRTLSPLSFKPTLVIDSDPSGVNNLGPNEIIPQAMAVANLMFFYTAGKKEVRAWLVDRGTSAQGCAGKIHSDLAQGFVKAEIISVDDLLECHNMQDARQRGLTRLVDRDFILPENTVLEIRFNV
;
A
#
# COMPACT_ATOMS: atom_id res chain seq x y z
N MET A 1 -7.32 -4.81 -3.46
CA MET A 1 -6.22 -5.22 -2.55
C MET A 1 -6.84 -5.94 -1.38
N ARG A 2 -6.25 -7.05 -0.92
CA ARG A 2 -6.76 -7.82 0.21
C ARG A 2 -6.03 -7.47 1.50
N ILE A 3 -6.78 -7.25 2.57
CA ILE A 3 -6.27 -6.98 3.90
C ILE A 3 -6.79 -8.10 4.81
N ALA A 4 -5.89 -8.94 5.32
CA ALA A 4 -6.25 -9.91 6.36
C ALA A 4 -6.40 -9.16 7.68
N VAL A 5 -7.46 -9.45 8.43
CA VAL A 5 -7.75 -8.82 9.71
C VAL A 5 -8.04 -9.84 10.79
N THR A 6 -7.47 -9.62 11.97
CA THR A 6 -7.60 -10.52 13.12
C THR A 6 -7.73 -9.71 14.40
N GLY A 7 -8.75 -10.00 15.21
CA GLY A 7 -9.02 -9.29 16.46
C GLY A 7 -9.63 -7.89 16.28
N LEU A 8 -10.35 -7.65 15.18
CA LEU A 8 -11.04 -6.40 14.86
C LEU A 8 -12.53 -6.65 14.58
N ASP A 9 -13.39 -5.71 14.92
CA ASP A 9 -14.86 -5.86 14.86
C ASP A 9 -15.48 -5.09 13.67
N PHE A 10 -15.27 -5.57 12.44
CA PHE A 10 -16.00 -5.11 11.25
C PHE A 10 -16.05 -6.17 10.16
N SER A 11 -17.17 -6.25 9.42
CA SER A 11 -17.47 -7.32 8.45
C SER A 11 -16.42 -7.54 7.35
N GLU A 12 -16.19 -8.79 6.98
CA GLU A 12 -15.47 -9.17 5.75
C GLU A 12 -16.12 -8.62 4.48
N GLY A 13 -15.33 -8.59 3.41
CA GLY A 13 -15.78 -8.30 2.06
C GLY A 13 -15.26 -6.99 1.50
N LYS A 14 -15.84 -6.57 0.38
CA LYS A 14 -15.41 -5.38 -0.34
C LYS A 14 -15.94 -4.12 0.32
N VAL A 15 -15.02 -3.30 0.80
CA VAL A 15 -15.28 -1.97 1.33
C VAL A 15 -14.86 -0.93 0.31
N LYS A 16 -15.80 -0.02 0.01
CA LYS A 16 -15.49 1.20 -0.73
C LYS A 16 -14.72 2.14 0.20
N TYR A 17 -13.49 2.50 -0.18
CA TYR A 17 -12.71 3.47 0.57
C TYR A 17 -13.25 4.89 0.36
N GLU A 18 -13.47 5.60 1.45
CA GLU A 18 -13.93 7.00 1.49
C GLU A 18 -12.72 7.94 1.44
N ASP A 19 -12.13 8.07 0.26
CA ASP A 19 -11.02 8.98 0.03
C ASP A 19 -11.51 10.43 -0.07
N ALA A 20 -11.16 11.25 0.92
CA ALA A 20 -11.50 12.67 0.99
C ALA A 20 -10.99 13.47 -0.23
N ILE A 21 -9.85 13.10 -0.82
CA ILE A 21 -9.30 13.74 -2.02
C ILE A 21 -10.17 13.44 -3.22
N VAL A 22 -10.62 12.19 -3.38
CA VAL A 22 -11.55 11.82 -4.48
C VAL A 22 -12.85 12.59 -4.35
N LEU A 23 -13.38 12.75 -3.13
CA LEU A 23 -14.60 13.52 -2.87
C LEU A 23 -14.41 15.00 -3.23
N ALA A 24 -13.31 15.63 -2.81
CA ALA A 24 -13.01 17.02 -3.12
C ALA A 24 -12.81 17.27 -4.64
N LEU A 25 -12.11 16.37 -5.32
CA LEU A 25 -11.94 16.43 -6.78
C LEU A 25 -13.28 16.20 -7.50
N ALA A 26 -14.12 15.30 -7.00
CA ALA A 26 -15.44 15.04 -7.58
C ALA A 26 -16.36 16.25 -7.45
N ASP A 27 -16.39 16.91 -6.28
CA ASP A 27 -17.12 18.16 -6.06
C ASP A 27 -16.68 19.24 -7.05
N LYS A 28 -15.35 19.46 -7.14
CA LYS A 28 -14.74 20.41 -8.05
C LYS A 28 -15.11 20.19 -9.53
N PHE A 29 -14.95 18.97 -10.02
CA PHE A 29 -15.03 18.69 -11.47
C PHE A 29 -16.42 18.27 -11.92
N SER A 30 -17.32 17.92 -10.99
CA SER A 30 -18.65 17.36 -11.28
C SER A 30 -18.59 16.31 -12.41
N PRO A 31 -17.76 15.27 -12.27
CA PRO A 31 -17.46 14.35 -13.36
C PRO A 31 -18.66 13.48 -13.71
N LYS A 32 -18.69 12.95 -14.95
CA LYS A 32 -19.68 11.94 -15.33
C LYS A 32 -19.56 10.64 -14.53
N LYS A 33 -18.39 10.36 -13.96
CA LYS A 33 -18.10 9.15 -13.20
C LYS A 33 -17.09 9.43 -12.09
N VAL A 34 -17.33 8.85 -10.91
CA VAL A 34 -16.37 8.78 -9.82
C VAL A 34 -16.06 7.31 -9.58
N THR A 35 -14.80 6.92 -9.70
CA THR A 35 -14.36 5.55 -9.48
C THR A 35 -13.55 5.47 -8.18
N PRO A 36 -14.16 4.99 -7.08
CA PRO A 36 -13.44 4.81 -5.82
C PRO A 36 -12.52 3.59 -5.89
N TYR A 37 -11.60 3.49 -4.93
CA TYR A 37 -10.84 2.26 -4.71
C TYR A 37 -11.58 1.35 -3.72
N TYR A 38 -11.54 0.04 -3.97
CA TYR A 38 -12.13 -0.97 -3.08
C TYR A 38 -11.03 -1.81 -2.44
N PHE A 39 -11.07 -1.90 -1.12
CA PHE A 39 -10.31 -2.87 -0.36
C PHE A 39 -11.20 -4.07 -0.05
N GLU A 40 -10.60 -5.25 0.03
CA GLU A 40 -11.29 -6.47 0.40
C GLU A 40 -10.72 -6.94 1.73
N PHE A 41 -11.57 -7.00 2.76
CA PHE A 41 -11.21 -7.50 4.06
C PHE A 41 -11.54 -8.98 4.16
N ILE A 42 -10.60 -9.75 4.69
CA ILE A 42 -10.70 -11.19 4.89
C ILE A 42 -10.23 -11.51 6.31
N TYR A 43 -10.84 -12.47 6.99
CA TYR A 43 -10.49 -12.86 8.36
C TYR A 43 -9.53 -14.03 8.35
N ASP A 44 -8.43 -13.87 9.09
CA ASP A 44 -7.44 -14.91 9.40
C ASP A 44 -6.81 -15.62 8.16
N ASP A 45 -7.15 -15.21 6.93
CA ASP A 45 -6.56 -15.68 5.68
C ASP A 45 -5.36 -14.82 5.31
N TYR A 46 -4.26 -15.05 6.02
CA TYR A 46 -3.00 -14.36 5.78
C TYR A 46 -2.31 -14.78 4.48
N GLU A 47 -2.66 -15.94 3.92
CA GLU A 47 -2.03 -16.45 2.70
C GLU A 47 -2.45 -15.64 1.48
N SER A 48 -3.75 -15.37 1.32
CA SER A 48 -4.28 -14.63 0.18
C SER A 48 -4.20 -13.11 0.31
N ALA A 49 -3.79 -12.62 1.48
CA ALA A 49 -3.67 -11.21 1.80
C ALA A 49 -2.46 -10.52 1.14
N ASN A 50 -2.60 -9.20 0.93
CA ASN A 50 -1.48 -8.33 0.57
C ASN A 50 -0.88 -7.61 1.79
N ILE A 51 -1.73 -7.31 2.78
CA ILE A 51 -1.40 -6.61 4.02
C ILE A 51 -2.08 -7.37 5.16
N VAL A 52 -1.44 -7.44 6.32
CA VAL A 52 -2.04 -7.99 7.54
C VAL A 52 -2.30 -6.85 8.52
N VAL A 53 -3.47 -6.84 9.13
CA VAL A 53 -3.81 -5.95 10.26
C VAL A 53 -4.25 -6.83 11.41
N ILE A 54 -3.55 -6.76 12.53
CA ILE A 54 -3.77 -7.72 13.62
C ILE A 54 -3.74 -7.00 14.95
N ALA A 55 -4.69 -7.32 15.82
CA ALA A 55 -4.67 -6.83 17.19
C ALA A 55 -3.46 -7.43 17.94
N ARG A 56 -2.76 -6.63 18.76
CA ARG A 56 -1.55 -7.06 19.47
C ARG A 56 -1.77 -8.32 20.28
N ASN A 57 -2.88 -8.43 21.00
CA ASN A 57 -3.24 -9.61 21.79
C ASN A 57 -3.53 -10.87 20.96
N ARG A 58 -3.56 -10.77 19.63
CA ARG A 58 -3.76 -11.88 18.68
C ARG A 58 -2.55 -12.13 17.79
N ILE A 59 -1.44 -11.39 17.97
CA ILE A 59 -0.28 -11.44 17.07
C ILE A 59 0.28 -12.86 16.87
N LEU A 60 0.23 -13.70 17.89
CA LEU A 60 0.70 -15.08 17.83
C LEU A 60 -0.07 -15.94 16.81
N ASP A 61 -1.33 -15.61 16.49
CA ASP A 61 -2.11 -16.32 15.46
C ASP A 61 -1.43 -16.25 14.08
N LEU A 62 -0.73 -15.15 13.82
CA LEU A 62 0.07 -14.95 12.61
C LEU A 62 1.45 -15.59 12.75
N LEU A 63 2.12 -15.37 13.89
CA LEU A 63 3.54 -15.67 14.03
C LEU A 63 3.86 -17.15 14.29
N ILE A 64 2.94 -17.93 14.87
CA ILE A 64 3.21 -19.35 15.20
C ILE A 64 3.65 -20.15 13.97
N GLN A 65 2.99 -19.97 12.83
CA GLN A 65 3.36 -20.68 11.60
C GLN A 65 4.73 -20.25 11.06
N ASP A 66 5.12 -19.00 11.28
CA ASP A 66 6.41 -18.49 10.87
C ASP A 66 7.53 -19.00 11.77
N ILE A 67 7.29 -19.07 13.08
CA ILE A 67 8.21 -19.67 14.06
C ILE A 67 8.52 -21.11 13.64
N GLU A 68 7.50 -21.95 13.44
CA GLU A 68 7.69 -23.35 13.05
C GLU A 68 8.52 -23.51 11.76
N LYS A 69 8.25 -22.68 10.75
CA LYS A 69 8.99 -22.67 9.47
C LYS A 69 10.45 -22.29 9.66
N VAL A 70 10.70 -21.21 10.41
CA VAL A 70 12.05 -20.66 10.62
C VAL A 70 12.86 -21.61 11.50
N GLU A 71 12.31 -22.15 12.58
CA GLU A 71 12.96 -23.15 13.45
C GLU A 71 13.36 -24.39 12.65
N THR A 72 12.42 -24.93 11.87
CA THR A 72 12.66 -26.11 11.04
C THR A 72 13.79 -25.88 10.04
N ARG A 73 13.86 -24.69 9.42
CA ARG A 73 14.94 -24.36 8.48
C ARG A 73 16.28 -24.19 9.20
N ARG A 74 16.26 -23.49 10.33
CA ARG A 74 17.43 -23.17 11.16
C ARG A 74 18.15 -24.44 11.62
N ASP A 75 17.40 -25.47 12.02
CA ASP A 75 17.97 -26.75 12.46
C ASP A 75 18.61 -27.55 11.32
N ARG A 76 18.13 -27.36 10.09
CA ARG A 76 18.56 -28.14 8.92
C ARG A 76 19.69 -27.47 8.13
N THR A 77 19.83 -26.15 8.21
CA THR A 77 20.84 -25.46 7.41
C THR A 77 22.25 -25.75 7.93
N ALA A 78 23.18 -25.99 7.00
CA ALA A 78 24.61 -26.08 7.25
C ALA A 78 25.35 -24.76 6.97
N ASP A 79 24.67 -23.77 6.38
CA ASP A 79 25.23 -22.44 6.12
C ASP A 79 25.23 -21.64 7.43
N PRO A 80 26.41 -21.29 7.98
CA PRO A 80 26.48 -20.54 9.24
C PRO A 80 25.91 -19.12 9.12
N ASN A 81 25.94 -18.50 7.93
CA ASN A 81 25.38 -17.17 7.71
C ASN A 81 23.86 -17.22 7.74
N GLU A 82 23.27 -18.17 7.00
CA GLU A 82 21.82 -18.42 7.03
C GLU A 82 21.36 -18.72 8.45
N ARG A 83 22.08 -19.60 9.17
CA ARG A 83 21.75 -19.93 10.57
C ARG A 83 21.71 -18.69 11.47
N ALA A 84 22.70 -17.81 11.37
CA ALA A 84 22.75 -16.57 12.15
C ALA A 84 21.62 -15.58 11.81
N VAL A 85 21.16 -15.57 10.56
CA VAL A 85 19.97 -14.79 10.14
C VAL A 85 18.71 -15.39 10.76
N LEU A 86 18.52 -16.71 10.63
CA LEU A 86 17.33 -17.38 11.14
C LEU A 86 17.24 -17.32 12.67
N ASP A 87 18.36 -17.46 13.39
CA ASP A 87 18.41 -17.30 14.85
C ASP A 87 17.94 -15.89 15.28
N ARG A 88 18.31 -14.82 14.55
CA ARG A 88 17.80 -13.46 14.81
C ARG A 88 16.32 -13.31 14.50
N VAL A 89 15.86 -13.90 13.40
CA VAL A 89 14.44 -13.85 13.02
C VAL A 89 13.58 -14.58 14.05
N LEU A 90 14.05 -15.71 14.60
CA LEU A 90 13.37 -16.40 15.69
C LEU A 90 13.28 -15.55 16.96
N ASP A 91 14.37 -14.92 17.40
CA ASP A 91 14.36 -14.02 18.56
C ASP A 91 13.38 -12.84 18.35
N ASP A 92 13.31 -12.27 17.15
CA ASP A 92 12.33 -11.23 16.82
C ASP A 92 10.89 -11.79 16.88
N LEU A 93 10.62 -12.95 16.29
CA LEU A 93 9.29 -13.60 16.30
C LEU A 93 8.81 -13.97 17.72
N GLU A 94 9.69 -14.52 18.55
CA GLU A 94 9.41 -14.85 19.97
C GLU A 94 9.10 -13.60 20.79
N ARG A 95 9.63 -12.44 20.38
CA ARG A 95 9.32 -11.11 20.96
C ARG A 95 8.12 -10.44 20.31
N GLU A 96 7.33 -11.19 19.54
CA GLU A 96 6.14 -10.72 18.84
C GLU A 96 6.42 -9.64 17.78
N ILE A 97 7.60 -9.69 17.16
CA ILE A 97 7.98 -8.79 16.07
C ILE A 97 7.77 -9.54 14.74
N PRO A 98 6.82 -9.10 13.88
CA PRO A 98 6.64 -9.64 12.54
C PRO A 98 7.91 -9.61 11.71
N VAL A 99 8.10 -10.58 10.82
CA VAL A 99 9.29 -10.63 9.95
C VAL A 99 9.45 -9.34 9.13
N CYS A 100 8.37 -8.71 8.67
CA CYS A 100 8.44 -7.45 7.93
C CYS A 100 9.03 -6.27 8.74
N ALA A 101 9.04 -6.36 10.08
CA ALA A 101 9.61 -5.39 11.00
C ALA A 101 10.94 -5.88 11.62
N GLY A 102 11.40 -7.08 11.25
CA GLY A 102 12.58 -7.72 11.80
C GLY A 102 13.90 -7.05 11.39
N ARG A 103 14.96 -7.37 12.11
CA ARG A 103 16.29 -6.76 11.95
C ARG A 103 17.20 -7.62 11.07
N PHE A 104 17.10 -7.44 9.76
CA PHE A 104 18.00 -8.06 8.77
C PHE A 104 18.33 -7.12 7.60
N GLU A 105 19.47 -7.37 6.96
CA GLU A 105 19.92 -6.60 5.82
C GLU A 105 19.27 -7.07 4.51
N LYS A 106 19.23 -6.20 3.49
CA LYS A 106 18.63 -6.52 2.18
C LYS A 106 19.21 -7.77 1.52
N HIS A 107 20.50 -8.02 1.71
CA HIS A 107 21.16 -9.18 1.12
C HIS A 107 20.78 -10.49 1.84
N GLU A 108 20.34 -10.41 3.10
CA GLU A 108 19.91 -11.54 3.94
C GLU A 108 18.46 -11.96 3.66
N GLU A 109 17.68 -11.07 3.06
CA GLU A 109 16.25 -11.26 2.78
C GLU A 109 15.96 -12.56 2.02
N SER A 110 16.88 -12.99 1.14
CA SER A 110 16.72 -14.21 0.35
C SER A 110 16.58 -15.48 1.20
N TYR A 111 17.30 -15.56 2.32
CA TYR A 111 17.21 -16.69 3.27
C TYR A 111 15.83 -16.80 3.91
N ILE A 112 15.16 -15.66 4.10
CA ILE A 112 13.88 -15.58 4.80
C ILE A 112 12.72 -15.73 3.82
N ARG A 113 12.79 -15.00 2.70
CA ARG A 113 11.73 -14.95 1.68
C ARG A 113 11.44 -16.32 1.07
N THR A 114 12.44 -17.18 0.94
CA THR A 114 12.27 -18.55 0.42
C THR A 114 11.39 -19.43 1.31
N LEU A 115 11.30 -19.13 2.60
CA LEU A 115 10.43 -19.83 3.56
C LEU A 115 8.97 -19.41 3.44
N SER A 116 8.69 -18.32 2.70
CA SER A 116 7.37 -17.70 2.60
C SER A 116 6.69 -17.49 3.96
N PRO A 117 7.33 -16.75 4.91
CA PRO A 117 6.67 -16.40 6.16
C PRO A 117 5.46 -15.50 5.89
N LEU A 118 4.37 -15.74 6.60
CA LEU A 118 3.14 -14.97 6.49
C LEU A 118 3.37 -13.51 6.90
N SER A 119 4.08 -13.30 8.01
CA SER A 119 4.42 -11.99 8.57
C SER A 119 5.55 -11.26 7.84
N PHE A 120 6.05 -11.83 6.73
CA PHE A 120 6.88 -11.09 5.76
C PHE A 120 6.05 -10.04 5.01
N LYS A 121 4.72 -10.25 4.91
CA LYS A 121 3.80 -9.26 4.36
C LYS A 121 3.77 -8.02 5.26
N PRO A 122 3.56 -6.82 4.71
CA PRO A 122 3.36 -5.61 5.51
C PRO A 122 2.31 -5.86 6.59
N THR A 123 2.68 -5.67 7.86
CA THR A 123 1.85 -6.02 9.01
C THR A 123 1.66 -4.79 9.89
N LEU A 124 0.41 -4.37 10.06
CA LEU A 124 0.01 -3.34 11.01
C LEU A 124 -0.46 -4.03 12.29
N VAL A 125 0.30 -3.85 13.37
CA VAL A 125 -0.11 -4.31 14.70
C VAL A 125 -0.87 -3.19 15.39
N ILE A 126 -2.12 -3.44 15.77
CA ILE A 126 -2.97 -2.47 16.46
C ILE A 126 -3.00 -2.84 17.94
N ASP A 127 -2.59 -1.91 18.80
CA ASP A 127 -2.75 -2.08 20.24
C ASP A 127 -4.24 -2.08 20.58
N SER A 128 -4.69 -3.09 21.33
CA SER A 128 -6.08 -3.15 21.79
C SER A 128 -6.33 -2.04 22.81
N ASP A 129 -7.48 -1.36 22.71
CA ASP A 129 -8.00 -0.59 23.84
C ASP A 129 -8.06 -1.51 25.08
N PRO A 130 -7.69 -1.06 26.30
CA PRO A 130 -7.80 -1.86 27.52
C PRO A 130 -9.22 -2.42 27.79
N SER A 131 -10.26 -1.89 27.15
CA SER A 131 -11.62 -2.44 27.15
C SER A 131 -11.82 -3.67 26.24
N GLY A 132 -10.84 -4.03 25.42
CA GLY A 132 -10.83 -5.20 24.54
C GLY A 132 -11.57 -5.03 23.21
N VAL A 133 -12.17 -3.87 22.95
CA VAL A 133 -12.91 -3.57 21.71
C VAL A 133 -12.18 -2.49 20.92
N ASN A 134 -11.60 -2.88 19.78
CA ASN A 134 -11.05 -1.92 18.81
C ASN A 134 -12.16 -1.46 17.88
N ASN A 135 -12.76 -0.29 18.18
CA ASN A 135 -13.84 0.33 17.39
C ASN A 135 -13.36 0.99 16.08
N LEU A 136 -12.16 0.66 15.59
CA LEU A 136 -11.63 1.25 14.37
C LEU A 136 -12.39 0.74 13.15
N GLY A 137 -12.99 1.67 12.41
CA GLY A 137 -13.69 1.36 11.18
C GLY A 137 -12.73 1.07 10.02
N PRO A 138 -13.20 0.40 8.94
CA PRO A 138 -12.40 0.16 7.74
C PRO A 138 -11.71 1.41 7.18
N ASN A 139 -12.40 2.55 7.13
CA ASN A 139 -11.86 3.81 6.58
C ASN A 139 -10.76 4.43 7.47
N GLU A 140 -10.68 4.06 8.76
CA GLU A 140 -9.63 4.52 9.69
C GLU A 140 -8.39 3.62 9.61
N ILE A 141 -8.58 2.34 9.32
CA ILE A 141 -7.51 1.34 9.22
C ILE A 141 -6.80 1.40 7.88
N ILE A 142 -7.54 1.57 6.77
CA ILE A 142 -6.98 1.57 5.41
C ILE A 142 -5.77 2.51 5.26
N PRO A 143 -5.80 3.77 5.70
CA PRO A 143 -4.64 4.67 5.58
C PRO A 143 -3.41 4.15 6.32
N GLN A 144 -3.59 3.56 7.51
CA GLN A 144 -2.51 3.01 8.32
C GLN A 144 -1.93 1.74 7.68
N ALA A 145 -2.81 0.86 7.19
CA ALA A 145 -2.44 -0.34 6.45
C ALA A 145 -1.65 -0.01 5.17
N MET A 146 -2.09 1.02 4.43
CA MET A 146 -1.36 1.52 3.27
C MET A 146 0.02 2.08 3.64
N ALA A 147 0.13 2.79 4.77
CA ALA A 147 1.39 3.36 5.23
C ALA A 147 2.42 2.26 5.53
N VAL A 148 2.06 1.21 6.27
CA VAL A 148 2.98 0.09 6.55
C VAL A 148 3.36 -0.69 5.28
N ALA A 149 2.47 -0.70 4.29
CA ALA A 149 2.72 -1.31 2.98
C ALA A 149 3.50 -0.41 2.01
N ASN A 150 3.90 0.79 2.44
CA ASN A 150 4.57 1.78 1.60
C ASN A 150 3.77 2.09 0.32
N LEU A 151 2.45 2.16 0.42
CA LEU A 151 1.53 2.44 -0.69
C LEU A 151 1.08 3.90 -0.67
N MET A 152 0.68 4.40 -1.84
CA MET A 152 0.11 5.72 -2.03
C MET A 152 -0.95 5.73 -3.14
N PHE A 153 -1.81 6.74 -3.11
CA PHE A 153 -2.67 7.08 -4.24
C PHE A 153 -2.05 8.21 -5.07
N PHE A 154 -2.20 8.09 -6.39
CA PHE A 154 -2.20 9.24 -7.28
C PHE A 154 -3.56 9.31 -7.98
N TYR A 155 -3.84 10.44 -8.64
CA TYR A 155 -5.18 10.75 -9.11
C TYR A 155 -5.20 11.12 -10.59
N THR A 156 -6.29 10.78 -11.25
CA THR A 156 -6.68 11.36 -12.54
C THR A 156 -8.01 12.09 -12.32
N ALA A 157 -8.09 13.36 -12.72
CA ALA A 157 -9.24 14.20 -12.43
C ALA A 157 -9.66 15.05 -13.63
N GLY A 158 -10.95 15.05 -13.94
CA GLY A 158 -11.55 15.91 -14.97
C GLY A 158 -13.02 15.61 -15.19
N LYS A 159 -13.66 16.30 -16.15
CA LYS A 159 -15.11 16.19 -16.40
C LYS A 159 -15.61 14.78 -16.78
N LYS A 160 -14.71 13.93 -17.29
CA LYS A 160 -15.07 12.55 -17.68
C LYS A 160 -15.08 11.62 -16.48
N GLU A 161 -14.00 11.60 -15.72
CA GLU A 161 -13.82 10.71 -14.58
C GLU A 161 -12.91 11.37 -13.53
N VAL A 162 -13.22 11.14 -12.26
CA VAL A 162 -12.30 11.30 -11.14
C VAL A 162 -12.01 9.91 -10.57
N ARG A 163 -10.73 9.57 -10.41
CA ARG A 163 -10.31 8.24 -9.97
C ARG A 163 -9.00 8.29 -9.20
N ALA A 164 -8.93 7.47 -8.14
CA ALA A 164 -7.71 7.17 -7.41
C ALA A 164 -7.05 5.89 -7.93
N TRP A 165 -5.72 5.88 -7.96
CA TRP A 165 -4.89 4.79 -8.46
C TRP A 165 -3.86 4.40 -7.41
N LEU A 166 -3.98 3.18 -6.88
CA LEU A 166 -3.09 2.66 -5.84
C LEU A 166 -1.79 2.13 -6.45
N VAL A 167 -0.66 2.63 -5.98
CA VAL A 167 0.70 2.23 -6.37
C VAL A 167 1.64 2.21 -5.17
N ASP A 168 2.81 1.60 -5.31
CA ASP A 168 3.87 1.72 -4.32
C ASP A 168 4.42 3.15 -4.30
N ARG A 169 4.73 3.66 -3.11
CA ARG A 169 5.48 4.90 -2.95
C ARG A 169 6.83 4.74 -3.65
N GLY A 170 7.23 5.77 -4.39
CA GLY A 170 8.41 5.68 -5.23
C GLY A 170 8.13 5.18 -6.66
N THR A 171 6.86 4.97 -7.04
CA THR A 171 6.53 4.63 -8.43
C THR A 171 6.83 5.81 -9.37
N SER A 172 7.48 5.52 -10.51
CA SER A 172 7.80 6.52 -11.53
C SER A 172 6.57 6.96 -12.34
N ALA A 173 6.66 8.09 -13.03
CA ALA A 173 5.59 8.60 -13.88
C ALA A 173 5.16 7.57 -14.96
N GLN A 174 6.10 6.86 -15.57
CA GLN A 174 5.78 5.78 -16.50
C GLN A 174 5.12 4.58 -15.80
N GLY A 175 5.57 4.23 -14.59
CA GLY A 175 4.93 3.18 -13.78
C GLY A 175 3.47 3.51 -13.44
N CYS A 176 3.20 4.76 -13.05
CA CYS A 176 1.85 5.27 -12.82
C CYS A 176 1.00 5.21 -14.10
N ALA A 177 1.57 5.54 -15.26
CA ALA A 177 0.89 5.36 -16.55
C ALA A 177 0.51 3.89 -16.81
N GLY A 178 1.42 2.96 -16.52
CA GLY A 178 1.17 1.52 -16.64
C GLY A 178 0.05 1.02 -15.72
N LYS A 179 -0.11 1.65 -14.54
CA LYS A 179 -1.23 1.37 -13.65
C LYS A 179 -2.58 1.76 -14.25
N ILE A 180 -2.62 2.81 -15.07
CA ILE A 180 -3.82 3.23 -15.79
C ILE A 180 -4.09 2.28 -16.96
N HIS A 181 -3.08 2.06 -17.81
CA HIS A 181 -3.15 1.14 -18.94
C HIS A 181 -1.74 0.80 -19.48
N SER A 182 -1.52 -0.43 -19.95
CA SER A 182 -0.23 -0.85 -20.52
C SER A 182 0.24 0.03 -21.68
N ASP A 183 -0.67 0.38 -22.58
CA ASP A 183 -0.36 1.17 -23.79
C ASP A 183 0.09 2.59 -23.44
N LEU A 184 -0.41 3.17 -22.34
CA LEU A 184 0.05 4.48 -21.86
C LEU A 184 1.49 4.43 -21.37
N ALA A 185 1.91 3.33 -20.75
CA ALA A 185 3.30 3.13 -20.38
C ALA A 185 4.19 2.92 -21.62
N GLN A 186 3.74 2.13 -22.59
CA GLN A 186 4.50 1.85 -23.82
C GLN A 186 4.68 3.12 -24.68
N GLY A 187 3.60 3.88 -24.85
CA GLY A 187 3.57 5.12 -25.62
C GLY A 187 3.97 6.37 -24.83
N PHE A 188 4.45 6.23 -23.59
CA PHE A 188 4.71 7.38 -22.71
C PHE A 188 5.69 8.37 -23.35
N VAL A 189 5.28 9.63 -23.45
CA VAL A 189 6.13 10.74 -23.90
C VAL A 189 6.56 11.59 -22.70
N LYS A 190 5.58 12.17 -21.99
CA LYS A 190 5.76 12.95 -20.76
C LYS A 190 4.52 12.83 -19.91
N ALA A 191 4.62 13.21 -18.64
CA ALA A 191 3.45 13.47 -17.83
C ALA A 191 3.44 14.91 -17.33
N GLU A 192 2.26 15.45 -17.15
CA GLU A 192 2.02 16.71 -16.48
C GLU A 192 1.42 16.44 -15.11
N ILE A 193 2.04 17.02 -14.09
CA ILE A 193 1.66 16.79 -12.69
C ILE A 193 1.30 18.09 -12.01
N ILE A 194 0.44 17.98 -11.00
CA ILE A 194 0.10 19.05 -10.06
C ILE A 194 -0.27 18.44 -8.71
N SER A 195 0.00 19.14 -7.61
CA SER A 195 -0.52 18.73 -6.31
C SER A 195 -2.05 18.83 -6.29
N VAL A 196 -2.71 18.00 -5.49
CA VAL A 196 -4.17 18.09 -5.31
C VAL A 196 -4.56 19.48 -4.78
N ASP A 197 -3.83 19.99 -3.80
CA ASP A 197 -4.10 21.29 -3.16
C ASP A 197 -4.07 22.43 -4.19
N ASP A 198 -3.00 22.51 -5.00
CA ASP A 198 -2.89 23.53 -6.05
C ASP A 198 -4.00 23.39 -7.09
N LEU A 199 -4.36 22.16 -7.46
CA LEU A 199 -5.45 21.95 -8.43
C LEU A 199 -6.79 22.38 -7.85
N LEU A 200 -7.06 22.14 -6.56
CA LEU A 200 -8.29 22.57 -5.91
C LEU A 200 -8.43 24.10 -5.92
N GLU A 201 -7.33 24.85 -5.89
CA GLU A 201 -7.30 26.31 -6.02
C GLU A 201 -7.38 26.85 -7.46
N CYS A 202 -7.26 26.00 -8.49
CA CYS A 202 -7.31 26.40 -9.90
C CYS A 202 -8.68 26.11 -10.53
N HIS A 203 -9.07 26.77 -11.62
CA HIS A 203 -10.31 26.41 -12.30
C HIS A 203 -10.26 25.03 -12.96
N ASN A 204 -9.11 24.65 -13.51
CA ASN A 204 -8.83 23.38 -14.16
C ASN A 204 -7.32 23.26 -14.44
N MET A 205 -6.88 22.15 -15.05
CA MET A 205 -5.49 21.92 -15.44
C MET A 205 -4.92 22.98 -16.41
N GLN A 206 -5.73 23.58 -17.26
CA GLN A 206 -5.27 24.65 -18.17
C GLN A 206 -4.98 25.94 -17.40
N ASP A 207 -5.84 26.33 -16.47
CA ASP A 207 -5.62 27.47 -15.57
C ASP A 207 -4.38 27.25 -14.70
N ALA A 208 -4.25 26.06 -14.11
CA ALA A 208 -3.06 25.68 -13.35
C ALA A 208 -1.76 25.81 -14.17
N ARG A 209 -1.79 25.40 -15.45
CA ARG A 209 -0.66 25.55 -16.37
C ARG A 209 -0.34 27.02 -16.65
N GLN A 210 -1.35 27.88 -16.82
CA GLN A 210 -1.16 29.32 -17.02
C GLN A 210 -0.58 30.01 -15.77
N ARG A 211 -0.94 29.51 -14.59
CA ARG A 211 -0.40 29.96 -13.29
C ARG A 211 0.99 29.40 -12.96
N GLY A 212 1.53 28.52 -13.80
CA GLY A 212 2.85 27.90 -13.58
C GLY A 212 2.89 26.89 -12.43
N LEU A 213 1.74 26.33 -12.03
CA LEU A 213 1.61 25.37 -10.93
C LEU A 213 1.78 23.91 -11.38
N THR A 214 1.72 23.66 -12.69
CA THR A 214 1.98 22.32 -13.23
C THR A 214 3.45 22.11 -13.54
N ARG A 215 3.89 20.86 -13.50
CA ARG A 215 5.24 20.44 -13.89
C ARG A 215 5.18 19.35 -14.96
N LEU A 216 5.95 19.52 -16.02
CA LEU A 216 6.21 18.44 -16.97
C LEU A 216 7.36 17.57 -16.45
N VAL A 217 7.13 16.26 -16.42
CA VAL A 217 8.07 15.27 -15.91
C VAL A 217 8.33 14.18 -16.94
N ASP A 218 9.55 13.67 -16.91
CA ASP A 218 9.99 12.58 -17.77
C ASP A 218 9.67 11.21 -17.13
N ARG A 219 9.94 10.13 -17.87
CA ARG A 219 9.53 8.75 -17.54
C ARG A 219 9.92 8.30 -16.13
N ASP A 220 11.15 8.59 -15.73
CA ASP A 220 11.75 8.07 -14.49
C ASP A 220 11.48 8.98 -13.28
N PHE A 221 10.73 10.07 -13.47
CA PHE A 221 10.40 10.97 -12.38
C PHE A 221 9.53 10.25 -11.34
N ILE A 222 9.98 10.27 -10.09
CA ILE A 222 9.25 9.66 -8.97
C ILE A 222 8.09 10.56 -8.58
N LEU A 223 6.87 10.02 -8.68
CA LEU A 223 5.67 10.80 -8.44
C LEU A 223 5.50 11.08 -6.92
N PRO A 224 5.24 12.34 -6.50
CA PRO A 224 4.87 12.63 -5.13
C PRO A 224 3.49 12.07 -4.80
N GLU A 225 3.19 11.96 -3.51
CA GLU A 225 1.83 11.67 -3.04
C GLU A 225 0.86 12.77 -3.41
N ASN A 226 -0.44 12.48 -3.32
CA ASN A 226 -1.50 13.48 -3.48
C ASN A 226 -1.35 14.31 -4.76
N THR A 227 -0.95 13.63 -5.85
CA THR A 227 -0.65 14.24 -7.14
C THR A 227 -1.70 13.86 -8.17
N VAL A 228 -2.16 14.83 -8.94
CA VAL A 228 -2.96 14.62 -10.15
C VAL A 228 -2.03 14.52 -11.34
N LEU A 229 -2.24 13.50 -12.18
CA LEU A 229 -1.39 13.12 -13.31
C LEU A 229 -2.18 13.17 -14.63
N GLU A 230 -1.69 13.93 -15.61
CA GLU A 230 -2.13 13.85 -17.01
C GLU A 230 -1.00 13.32 -17.90
N ILE A 231 -1.24 12.22 -18.60
CA ILE A 231 -0.22 11.55 -19.43
C ILE A 231 -0.30 12.02 -20.87
N ARG A 232 0.84 12.39 -21.44
CA ARG A 232 1.04 12.58 -22.88
C ARG A 232 1.67 11.32 -23.43
N PHE A 233 0.98 10.69 -24.38
CA PHE A 233 1.42 9.46 -25.01
C PHE A 233 1.25 9.53 -26.52
N ASN A 234 2.02 8.73 -27.24
CA ASN A 234 1.87 8.54 -28.68
C ASN A 234 1.59 7.05 -28.95
N VAL A 235 0.64 6.78 -29.84
CA VAL A 235 0.24 5.42 -30.25
C VAL A 235 0.68 5.20 -31.69
#